data_AF-S3ZVX0-F1
#
_entry.id   AF-S3ZVX0-F1
#
_cell.length_a   1.000
_cell.length_b   1.000
_cell.length_c   1.000
_cell.angle_alpha   90.00
_cell.angle_beta   90.00
_cell.angle_gamma   90.00
#
_symmetry.space_group_name_H-M   'P 1'
#
loop_
_entity.id
_entity.type
_entity.pdbx_description
1 polymer ?
#
loop_
_entity_poly.entity_id
_entity_poly.type
_entity_poly.pdbx_seq_one_letter_code
_entity_poly.pdbx_strand_id
1 'polypeptide(L)' 'MYLVTTDAQLGAVVVAPECAEDLSDETRSVIERAAFTWRPDIEAFTQPGQDRQAAARIALRLVQLGHDVLAC' A
#
# COMPACT_ATOMS: atom_id res chain seq x y z
N MET A 1 -7.34 1.34 8.91
CA MET A 1 -7.40 0.24 7.90
C MET A 1 -6.52 0.60 6.69
N TYR A 2 -6.17 -0.35 5.81
CA TYR A 2 -5.47 -0.08 4.54
C TYR A 2 -6.26 -0.60 3.33
N LEU A 3 -6.35 0.20 2.27
CA LEU A 3 -6.76 -0.24 0.94
C LEU A 3 -5.54 -0.67 0.14
N VAL A 4 -5.58 -1.86 -0.45
CA VAL A 4 -4.56 -2.35 -1.40
C VAL A 4 -5.24 -2.73 -2.71
N THR A 5 -4.86 -2.06 -3.80
CA THR A 5 -5.50 -2.31 -5.10
C THR A 5 -4.56 -2.02 -6.28
N THR A 6 -4.94 -2.47 -7.47
CA THR A 6 -4.30 -2.03 -8.72
C THR A 6 -5.11 -0.91 -9.36
N ASP A 7 -4.50 0.24 -9.59
CA ASP A 7 -5.11 1.37 -10.27
C ASP A 7 -4.67 1.40 -11.75
N ALA A 8 -5.64 1.30 -12.67
CA ALA A 8 -5.38 1.28 -14.11
C ALA A 8 -5.09 2.67 -14.71
N GLN A 9 -5.58 3.74 -14.11
CA GLN A 9 -5.31 5.11 -14.56
C GLN A 9 -3.89 5.54 -14.17
N LEU A 10 -3.47 5.17 -12.96
CA LEU A 10 -2.11 5.39 -12.47
C LEU A 10 -1.12 4.35 -13.02
N GLY A 11 -1.62 3.22 -13.52
CA GLY A 11 -0.78 2.10 -13.98
C GLY A 11 0.10 1.55 -12.86
N ALA A 12 -0.45 1.47 -11.64
CA ALA A 12 0.31 1.21 -10.42
C ALA A 12 -0.46 0.32 -9.44
N VAL A 13 0.26 -0.35 -8.54
CA VAL A 13 -0.30 -0.87 -7.29
C VAL A 13 -0.35 0.28 -6.29
N VAL A 14 -1.48 0.43 -5.61
CA VAL A 14 -1.74 1.47 -4.62
C VAL A 14 -1.96 0.84 -3.25
N VAL A 15 -1.30 1.38 -2.24
CA VAL A 15 -1.51 1.09 -0.83
C VAL A 15 -1.88 2.39 -0.14
N ALA A 16 -3.14 2.56 0.23
CA ALA A 16 -3.62 3.78 0.87
C ALA A 16 -4.03 3.47 2.33
N PRO A 17 -3.44 4.15 3.33
CA PRO A 17 -4.00 4.13 4.67
C PRO A 17 -5.36 4.84 4.66
N GLU A 18 -6.26 4.44 5.55
CA GLU A 18 -7.55 5.12 5.75
C GLU A 18 -7.36 6.54 6.28
N CYS A 19 -6.38 6.74 7.17
CA CYS A 19 -5.93 8.04 7.63
C CYS A 19 -4.39 8.10 7.62
N ALA A 20 -3.81 9.23 7.18
CA ALA A 20 -2.35 9.40 7.18
C ALA A 20 -1.74 9.31 8.60
N GLU A 21 -2.53 9.57 9.64
CA GLU A 21 -2.14 9.43 11.04
C GLU A 21 -2.02 7.96 11.49
N ASP A 22 -2.64 7.02 10.78
CA ASP A 22 -2.52 5.57 11.04
C ASP A 22 -1.18 4.99 10.55
N LEU A 23 -0.37 5.81 9.88
CA LEU A 23 0.88 5.39 9.27
C LEU A 23 2.04 5.47 10.28
N SER A 24 2.26 4.38 11.01
CA SER A 24 3.46 4.24 11.85
C SER A 24 4.75 4.14 11.02
N ASP A 25 5.88 4.54 11.62
CA ASP A 25 7.20 4.45 10.98
C ASP A 25 7.57 3.01 10.58
N GLU A 26 7.17 2.02 11.38
CA GLU A 26 7.35 0.60 11.05
C GLU A 26 6.61 0.21 9.77
N THR A 27 5.33 0.62 9.68
CA THR A 27 4.48 0.28 8.53
C THR A 27 4.96 0.99 7.27
N ARG A 28 5.31 2.28 7.37
CA ARG A 28 5.95 3.02 6.28
C ARG A 28 7.22 2.30 5.80
N SER A 29 8.11 1.92 6.73
CA SER A 29 9.36 1.24 6.36
C SER A 29 9.12 -0.09 5.63
N VAL A 30 8.10 -0.85 6.04
CA VAL A 30 7.73 -2.10 5.38
C VAL A 30 7.21 -1.88 3.97
N ILE A 31 6.35 -0.89 3.77
CA ILE A 31 5.80 -0.55 2.45
C ILE A 31 6.90 -0.04 1.51
N GLU A 32 7.79 0.83 2.00
CA GLU A 32 8.91 1.37 1.21
C GLU A 32 9.93 0.28 0.82
N ARG A 33 10.24 -0.65 1.72
CA ARG A 33 11.09 -1.81 1.40
C ARG A 33 10.49 -2.74 0.35
N ALA A 34 9.17 -2.70 0.16
CA ALA A 34 8.48 -3.40 -0.92
C ALA A 34 8.48 -2.62 -2.25
N ALA A 35 9.31 -1.58 -2.36
CA ALA A 35 9.46 -0.72 -3.54
C ALA A 35 8.24 0.17 -3.85
N PHE A 36 7.40 0.43 -2.86
CA PHE A 36 6.37 1.47 -2.96
C PHE A 36 6.94 2.82 -2.53
N THR A 37 6.47 3.89 -3.14
CA THR A 37 6.87 5.27 -2.79
C THR A 37 5.66 6.07 -2.35
N TRP A 38 5.79 6.85 -1.28
CA TRP A 38 4.74 7.77 -0.82
C TRP A 38 4.47 8.86 -1.85
N ARG A 39 3.20 9.06 -2.17
CA ARG A 39 2.69 10.11 -3.06
C ARG A 39 1.78 11.05 -2.28
N PRO A 40 2.27 12.23 -1.87
CA PRO A 40 1.52 13.15 -1.02
C PRO A 40 0.31 13.77 -1.74
N ASP A 41 0.27 13.74 -3.07
CA ASP A 41 -0.84 14.26 -3.87
C ASP A 41 -2.12 13.42 -3.78
N ILE A 42 -1.99 12.15 -3.43
CA ILE A 42 -3.11 11.19 -3.28
C ILE A 42 -3.10 10.49 -1.92
N GLU A 43 -2.23 10.93 -1.02
CA GLU A 43 -2.02 10.37 0.32
C GLU A 43 -1.91 8.82 0.32
N ALA A 44 -1.19 8.28 -0.65
CA ALA A 44 -1.04 6.84 -0.82
C ALA A 44 0.37 6.46 -1.24
N PHE A 45 0.71 5.19 -1.04
CA PHE A 45 1.91 4.57 -1.56
C PHE A 45 1.64 3.96 -2.93
N THR A 46 2.56 4.16 -3.88
CA THR A 46 2.43 3.58 -5.22
C THR A 46 3.67 2.81 -5.63
N GLN A 47 3.47 1.68 -6.29
CA GLN A 47 4.51 0.93 -7.00
C GLN A 47 4.12 0.86 -8.49
N PRO A 48 4.98 1.31 -9.44
CA PRO A 48 4.67 1.24 -10.86
C PRO A 48 4.40 -0.19 -11.35
N GLY A 49 3.47 -0.31 -12.29
CA GLY A 49 2.99 -1.58 -12.83
C GLY A 49 1.75 -2.10 -12.09
N GLN A 50 1.01 -3.00 -12.74
CA GLN A 50 -0.21 -3.60 -12.19
C GLN A 50 0.04 -5.05 -11.72
N ASP A 51 1.12 -5.25 -10.96
CA ASP A 51 1.47 -6.57 -10.45
C ASP A 51 0.56 -6.98 -9.29
N ARG A 52 -0.46 -7.78 -9.60
CA ARG A 52 -1.37 -8.36 -8.61
C ARG A 52 -0.65 -9.19 -7.55
N GLN A 53 0.51 -9.79 -7.85
CA GLN A 53 1.29 -10.50 -6.83
C GLN A 53 1.96 -9.52 -5.87
N ALA A 54 2.45 -8.37 -6.34
CA ALA A 54 2.98 -7.33 -5.47
C ALA A 54 1.87 -6.82 -4.53
N ALA A 55 0.66 -6.58 -5.05
CA ALA A 55 -0.51 -6.23 -4.26
C ALA A 55 -0.83 -7.28 -3.18
N ALA A 56 -0.88 -8.56 -3.54
CA ALA A 56 -1.14 -9.64 -2.59
C ALA A 56 -0.04 -9.77 -1.52
N ARG A 57 1.24 -9.63 -1.91
CA ARG A 57 2.38 -9.70 -0.97
C ARG A 57 2.33 -8.57 0.06
N ILE A 58 2.08 -7.33 -0.36
CA ILE A 58 2.02 -6.20 0.58
C ILE A 58 0.79 -6.27 1.47
N ALA A 59 -0.37 -6.69 0.93
CA ALA A 59 -1.58 -6.94 1.73
C ALA A 59 -1.32 -7.96 2.84
N LEU A 60 -0.70 -9.11 2.52
CA LEU A 60 -0.34 -10.11 3.53
C LEU A 60 0.60 -9.54 4.60
N ARG A 61 1.57 -8.71 4.20
CA ARG A 61 2.54 -8.14 5.13
C ARG A 61 1.88 -7.14 6.10
N LEU A 62 0.92 -6.36 5.63
CA LEU A 62 0.13 -5.44 6.46
C LEU A 62 -0.75 -6.21 7.47
N VAL A 63 -1.40 -7.29 7.04
CA VAL A 63 -2.14 -8.18 7.95
C VAL A 63 -1.23 -8.79 9.02
N GLN A 64 -0.01 -9.20 8.66
CA GLN A 64 0.98 -9.71 9.63
C GLN A 64 1.44 -8.68 10.66
N LEU A 65 1.35 -7.38 10.35
CA LEU A 65 1.61 -6.28 11.29
C LEU A 65 0.37 -5.95 12.14
N GLY A 66 -0.76 -6.63 11.94
CA GLY A 66 -1.99 -6.42 12.70
C GLY A 66 -2.94 -5.39 12.09
N HIS A 67 -2.73 -4.98 10.83
CA HIS A 67 -3.62 -4.05 10.15
C HIS A 67 -4.78 -4.75 9.45
N ASP A 68 -5.96 -4.14 9.51
CA ASP A 68 -7.08 -4.51 8.64
C ASP A 68 -6.79 -4.06 7.19
N VAL A 69 -7.00 -4.97 6.24
CA VAL A 69 -6.74 -4.72 4.81
C VAL A 69 -7.97 -5.02 3.96
N LEU A 70 -8.37 -4.04 3.16
CA LEU A 70 -9.30 -4.19 2.05
C LEU A 70 -8.50 -4.37 0.76
N ALA A 71 -8.55 -5.57 0.16
CA ALA A 71 -7.80 -5.89 -1.06
C ALA A 71 -8.77 -6.11 -2.25
N CYS A 72 -8.54 -5.37 -3.35
CA CYS A 72 -9.39 -5.34 -4.54
C CYS A 72 -8.59 -5.47 -5.84
#